data_AF-A0A352SE61-F1
#
_entry.id   AF-A0A352SE61-F1
#
_cell.length_a   1.000
_cell.length_b   1.000
_cell.length_c   1.000
_cell.angle_alpha   90.00
_cell.angle_beta   90.00
_cell.angle_gamma   90.00
#
_symmetry.space_group_name_H-M   'P 1'
#
loop_
_entity.id
_entity.type
_entity.pdbx_description
1 polymer ?
#
loop_
_entity_poly.entity_id
_entity_poly.type
_entity_poly.pdbx_seq_one_letter_code
_entity_poly.pdbx_strand_id
1 'polypeptide(L)'
;DDDQSIYAFRGANVGNMRDFEQEFRVRHLIKLEQNYRSHGHILDSANHLISHNARRLGKNLRTDAGHGEPVRVFQAGSDGQEASWIVEEIRDQIAQGMSRSEIAILYRSNAQSRVIEHALFSSGIPYRVYGGLRFFERAEVKHALAYLQLIENPRNDAAFGRVVNFPTRGIGAKSLEVLQDAARQYNCSLAEAVAYVPGKAGSSLGAFIRLIEQMRAETSRMTLAQTVEYVTNTSGLMTHYQTEKEGQDRIENLQELVTAAQAFVVEEGYGLEALGRMLPANRD
;
A
#
# COMPACT_ATOMS: atom_id res chain seq x y z
N ASP A 1 12.33 27.84 -5.73
CA ASP A 1 11.10 28.20 -6.44
C ASP A 1 10.01 28.36 -5.39
N ASP A 2 9.47 29.57 -5.21
CA ASP A 2 8.43 29.86 -4.21
C ASP A 2 7.13 29.11 -4.51
N ASP A 3 6.80 28.97 -5.80
CA ASP A 3 5.61 28.25 -6.26
C ASP A 3 5.70 26.72 -6.07
N GLN A 4 6.89 26.18 -5.74
CA GLN A 4 7.10 24.74 -5.48
C GLN A 4 7.26 24.39 -4.00
N SER A 5 7.01 25.33 -3.09
CA SER A 5 7.11 25.07 -1.65
C SER A 5 5.90 24.28 -1.14
N ILE A 6 5.98 22.95 -1.18
CA ILE A 6 4.91 22.04 -0.76
C ILE A 6 5.05 21.49 0.67
N TYR A 7 6.11 21.87 1.41
CA TYR A 7 6.44 21.34 2.75
C TYR A 7 6.09 22.28 3.93
N ALA A 8 5.15 23.21 3.75
CA ALA A 8 4.79 24.18 4.81
C ALA A 8 4.36 23.50 6.12
N PHE A 9 3.68 22.36 6.02
CA PHE A 9 3.28 21.52 7.17
C PHE A 9 4.45 20.92 7.97
N ARG A 10 5.67 20.90 7.40
CA ARG A 10 6.92 20.50 8.08
C ARG A 10 7.78 21.70 8.49
N GLY A 11 7.21 22.90 8.49
CA GLY A 11 7.89 24.13 8.92
C GLY A 11 8.63 24.88 7.81
N ALA A 12 8.45 24.50 6.53
CA ALA A 12 9.01 25.30 5.42
C ALA A 12 8.25 26.63 5.28
N ASN A 13 8.96 27.75 5.25
CA ASN A 13 8.37 29.08 5.08
C ASN A 13 8.73 29.68 3.72
N VAL A 14 7.70 29.96 2.91
CA VAL A 14 7.84 30.64 1.60
C VAL A 14 8.41 32.06 1.76
N GLY A 15 8.22 32.68 2.94
CA GLY A 15 8.78 33.98 3.31
C GLY A 15 10.30 34.04 3.23
N ASN A 16 11.00 32.91 3.42
CA ASN A 16 12.46 32.88 3.41
C ASN A 16 13.08 33.46 2.12
N MET A 17 12.41 33.32 0.97
CA MET A 17 12.90 33.91 -0.29
C MET A 17 12.70 35.42 -0.36
N ARG A 18 11.63 35.95 0.25
CA ARG A 18 11.41 37.39 0.37
C ARG A 18 12.36 38.00 1.39
N ASP A 19 12.57 37.30 2.50
CA ASP A 19 13.48 37.72 3.56
C ASP A 19 14.93 37.74 3.04
N PHE A 20 15.31 36.77 2.19
CA PHE A 20 16.60 36.77 1.51
C PHE A 20 16.86 38.06 0.70
N GLU A 21 15.87 38.53 -0.05
CA GLU A 21 15.98 39.77 -0.83
C GLU A 21 16.23 40.99 0.08
N GLN A 22 15.50 41.07 1.19
CA GLN A 22 15.57 42.18 2.13
C GLN A 22 16.83 42.16 3.01
N GLU A 23 17.14 41.02 3.62
CA GLU A 23 18.24 40.86 4.57
C GLU A 23 19.60 41.02 3.89
N PHE A 24 19.78 40.40 2.72
CA PHE A 24 21.05 40.44 1.99
C PHE A 24 21.14 41.61 1.00
N ARG A 25 20.11 42.49 0.95
CA ARG A 25 20.04 43.65 0.06
C ARG A 25 20.43 43.30 -1.37
N VAL A 26 19.81 42.24 -1.89
CA VAL A 26 20.14 41.67 -3.19
C VAL A 26 19.89 42.72 -4.29
N ARG A 27 20.94 43.10 -5.02
CA ARG A 27 20.85 44.16 -6.05
C ARG A 27 20.39 43.64 -7.41
N HIS A 28 20.62 42.36 -7.69
CA HIS A 28 20.34 41.74 -8.98
C HIS A 28 19.63 40.41 -8.76
N LEU A 29 18.31 40.43 -8.87
CA LEU A 29 17.50 39.22 -8.86
C LEU A 29 17.45 38.62 -10.27
N ILE A 30 17.99 37.41 -10.44
CA ILE A 30 17.93 36.68 -11.70
C ILE A 30 16.75 35.71 -11.65
N LYS A 31 15.77 35.89 -12.53
CA LYS A 31 14.63 34.97 -12.70
C LYS A 31 14.88 34.10 -13.93
N LEU A 32 14.90 32.78 -13.72
CA LEU A 32 14.98 31.81 -14.81
C LEU A 32 13.56 31.45 -15.25
N GLU A 33 13.15 31.99 -16.40
CA GLU A 33 11.80 31.84 -16.93
C GLU A 33 11.72 30.84 -18.09
N GLN A 34 12.86 30.43 -18.65
CA GLN A 34 12.89 29.42 -19.70
C GLN A 34 12.75 28.01 -19.10
N ASN A 35 11.71 27.29 -19.51
CA ASN A 35 11.49 25.89 -19.18
C ASN A 35 11.98 25.00 -20.35
N TYR A 36 12.81 24.02 -20.02
CA TYR A 36 13.37 23.06 -20.98
C TYR A 36 12.78 21.65 -20.85
N ARG A 37 11.80 21.46 -19.96
CA ARG A 37 11.23 20.14 -19.62
C ARG A 37 9.89 19.90 -20.31
N SER A 38 9.03 20.91 -20.33
CA SER A 38 7.62 20.79 -20.67
C SER A 38 7.28 21.55 -21.95
N HIS A 39 6.33 21.01 -22.70
CA HIS A 39 5.73 21.65 -23.86
C HIS A 39 4.70 22.72 -23.45
N GLY A 40 4.30 23.55 -24.42
CA GLY A 40 3.44 24.71 -24.22
C GLY A 40 2.15 24.40 -23.47
N HIS A 41 1.34 23.42 -23.91
CA HIS A 41 0.03 23.15 -23.28
C HIS A 41 0.13 22.76 -21.79
N ILE A 42 1.16 22.00 -21.42
CA ILE A 42 1.43 21.64 -20.01
C ILE A 42 1.82 22.90 -19.22
N LEU A 43 2.72 23.71 -19.79
CA LEU A 43 3.24 24.91 -19.14
C LEU A 43 2.18 26.00 -18.98
N ASP A 44 1.34 26.18 -19.98
CA ASP A 44 0.22 27.13 -19.98
C ASP A 44 -0.80 26.74 -18.91
N SER A 45 -1.13 25.45 -18.81
CA SER A 45 -2.01 24.92 -17.75
C SER A 45 -1.43 25.18 -16.35
N ALA A 46 -0.13 24.94 -16.17
CA ALA A 46 0.55 25.20 -14.90
C ALA A 46 0.59 26.69 -14.54
N ASN A 47 0.92 27.57 -15.51
CA ASN A 47 0.93 29.02 -15.34
C ASN A 47 -0.47 29.56 -15.01
N HIS A 48 -1.51 29.05 -15.65
CA HIS A 48 -2.89 29.44 -15.37
C HIS A 48 -3.37 28.96 -13.99
N LEU A 49 -3.02 27.73 -13.59
CA LEU A 49 -3.35 27.24 -12.24
C LEU A 49 -2.68 28.10 -11.16
N ILE A 50 -1.39 28.37 -11.33
CA ILE A 50 -0.58 29.02 -10.31
C ILE A 50 -0.94 30.51 -10.16
N SER A 51 -1.47 31.17 -11.21
CA SER A 51 -1.90 32.58 -11.17
C SER A 51 -2.99 32.89 -10.15
N HIS A 52 -3.72 31.87 -9.67
CA HIS A 52 -4.73 32.01 -8.62
C HIS A 52 -4.13 32.19 -7.21
N ASN A 53 -2.84 31.90 -7.02
CA ASN A 53 -2.18 32.05 -5.72
C ASN A 53 -1.83 33.52 -5.42
N ALA A 54 -2.38 34.05 -4.33
CA ALA A 54 -1.98 35.35 -3.79
C ALA A 54 -0.59 35.28 -3.14
N ARG A 55 0.22 36.35 -3.27
CA ARG A 55 1.55 36.53 -2.64
C ARG A 55 2.73 35.75 -3.25
N ARG A 56 2.68 35.47 -4.55
CA ARG A 56 3.81 35.01 -5.38
C ARG A 56 4.92 36.08 -5.55
N LEU A 57 6.15 35.65 -5.83
CA LEU A 57 7.27 36.52 -6.25
C LEU A 57 7.19 36.93 -7.74
N GLY A 58 6.25 36.33 -8.48
CA GLY A 58 5.88 36.72 -9.83
C GLY A 58 6.93 36.31 -10.86
N LYS A 59 6.73 35.13 -11.46
CA LYS A 59 7.48 34.65 -12.62
C LYS A 59 6.52 33.89 -13.53
N ASN A 60 6.71 34.00 -14.84
CA ASN A 60 5.94 33.23 -15.82
C ASN A 60 6.91 32.37 -16.61
N LEU A 61 6.64 31.07 -16.67
CA LEU A 61 7.51 30.15 -17.39
C LEU A 61 7.12 30.13 -18.87
N ARG A 62 8.12 30.10 -19.76
CA ARG A 62 7.95 29.97 -21.21
C ARG A 62 8.80 28.81 -21.76
N THR A 63 8.43 28.25 -22.91
CA THR A 63 9.12 27.12 -23.54
C THR A 63 9.20 27.31 -25.05
N ASP A 64 10.30 26.84 -25.64
CA ASP A 64 10.52 26.84 -27.09
C ASP A 64 10.32 25.44 -27.72
N ALA A 65 9.89 24.44 -26.91
CA ALA A 65 9.67 23.07 -27.37
C ALA A 65 8.41 22.89 -28.25
N GLY A 66 7.67 23.97 -28.51
CA GLY A 66 6.37 23.94 -29.18
C GLY A 66 5.22 23.56 -28.25
N HIS A 67 4.00 23.46 -28.79
CA HIS A 67 2.79 23.28 -27.99
C HIS A 67 2.65 21.88 -27.38
N GLY A 68 3.10 20.83 -28.08
CA GLY A 68 2.90 19.44 -27.67
C GLY A 68 1.43 19.03 -27.67
N GLU A 69 1.13 17.88 -27.07
CA GLU A 69 -0.24 17.37 -26.98
C GLU A 69 -1.09 18.17 -25.97
N PRO A 70 -2.41 18.32 -26.20
CA PRO A 70 -3.31 18.92 -25.22
C PRO A 70 -3.38 18.12 -23.93
N VAL A 71 -3.48 18.81 -22.79
CA VAL A 71 -3.72 18.15 -21.50
C VAL A 71 -5.14 17.57 -21.50
N ARG A 72 -5.24 16.27 -21.25
CA ARG A 72 -6.52 15.55 -21.17
C ARG A 72 -7.00 15.48 -19.72
N VAL A 73 -8.31 15.65 -19.53
CA VAL A 73 -8.98 15.48 -18.24
C VAL A 73 -10.07 14.43 -18.42
N PHE A 74 -10.05 13.40 -17.58
CA PHE A 74 -11.04 12.34 -17.57
C PHE A 74 -11.74 12.33 -16.21
N GLN A 75 -13.07 12.24 -16.22
CA GLN A 75 -13.86 12.08 -15.01
C GLN A 75 -14.48 10.68 -15.03
N ALA A 76 -14.07 9.86 -14.07
CA ALA A 76 -14.62 8.54 -13.86
C ALA A 76 -15.82 8.57 -12.89
N GLY A 77 -16.71 7.58 -12.99
CA GLY A 77 -17.82 7.39 -12.04
C GLY A 77 -17.41 6.66 -10.76
N SER A 78 -16.23 6.03 -10.73
CA SER A 78 -15.66 5.37 -9.56
C SER A 78 -14.14 5.25 -9.67
N ASP A 79 -13.46 5.03 -8.55
CA ASP A 79 -12.01 4.82 -8.47
C ASP A 79 -11.55 3.63 -9.33
N GLY A 80 -12.37 2.58 -9.42
CA GLY A 80 -12.09 1.42 -10.27
C GLY A 80 -12.15 1.73 -11.76
N GLN A 81 -13.09 2.58 -12.18
CA GLN A 81 -13.17 3.07 -13.56
C GLN A 81 -11.99 4.00 -13.89
N GLU A 82 -11.59 4.86 -12.96
CA GLU A 82 -10.39 5.69 -13.12
C GLU A 82 -9.13 4.82 -13.29
N ALA A 83 -8.95 3.81 -12.43
CA ALA A 83 -7.82 2.91 -12.51
C ALA A 83 -7.80 2.07 -13.80
N SER A 84 -8.97 1.63 -14.27
CA SER A 84 -9.11 0.92 -15.54
C SER A 84 -8.71 1.80 -16.72
N TRP A 85 -9.18 3.06 -16.73
CA TRP A 85 -8.79 4.03 -17.76
C TRP A 85 -7.28 4.31 -17.74
N ILE A 86 -6.67 4.46 -16.56
CA ILE A 86 -5.21 4.62 -16.42
C ILE A 86 -4.47 3.43 -17.04
N VAL A 87 -4.92 2.19 -16.79
CA VAL A 87 -4.33 0.98 -17.38
C VAL A 87 -4.42 0.99 -18.90
N GLU A 88 -5.57 1.37 -19.46
CA GLU A 88 -5.78 1.47 -20.91
C GLU A 88 -4.82 2.48 -21.54
N GLU A 89 -4.71 3.68 -20.97
CA GLU A 89 -3.79 4.71 -21.47
C GLU A 89 -2.33 4.25 -21.39
N ILE A 90 -1.93 3.57 -20.31
CA ILE A 90 -0.58 3.02 -20.18
C ILE A 90 -0.31 1.99 -21.28
N ARG A 91 -1.28 1.10 -21.56
CA ARG A 91 -1.16 0.09 -22.61
C ARG A 91 -1.02 0.74 -23.98
N ASP A 92 -1.81 1.76 -24.26
CA ASP A 92 -1.76 2.48 -25.54
C ASP A 92 -0.42 3.19 -25.72
N GLN A 93 0.11 3.85 -24.70
CA GLN A 93 1.43 4.49 -24.75
C GLN A 93 2.56 3.47 -24.95
N ILE A 94 2.50 2.32 -24.25
CA ILE A 94 3.48 1.23 -24.45
C ILE A 94 3.37 0.65 -25.86
N ALA A 95 2.16 0.48 -26.39
CA ALA A 95 1.93 -0.01 -27.75
C ALA A 95 2.48 0.96 -28.81
N GLN A 96 2.47 2.27 -28.53
CA GLN A 96 3.11 3.31 -29.34
C GLN A 96 4.65 3.37 -29.17
N GLY A 97 5.23 2.53 -28.30
CA GLY A 97 6.67 2.39 -28.12
C GLY A 97 7.24 3.15 -26.93
N MET A 98 6.43 3.79 -26.09
CA MET A 98 6.90 4.48 -24.90
C MET A 98 7.44 3.49 -23.87
N SER A 99 8.58 3.80 -23.25
CA SER A 99 9.09 2.97 -22.17
C SER A 99 8.25 3.15 -20.92
N ARG A 100 8.00 2.05 -20.19
CA ARG A 100 7.32 2.09 -18.87
C ARG A 100 8.01 3.03 -17.88
N SER A 101 9.32 3.22 -18.00
CA SER A 101 10.09 4.12 -17.14
C SER A 101 9.83 5.61 -17.40
N GLU A 102 9.19 5.95 -18.52
CA GLU A 102 8.84 7.32 -18.91
C GLU A 102 7.42 7.69 -18.48
N ILE A 103 6.66 6.72 -17.96
CA ILE A 103 5.31 6.91 -17.46
C ILE A 103 5.33 6.98 -15.93
N ALA A 104 4.71 8.02 -15.37
CA ALA A 104 4.59 8.20 -13.93
C ALA A 104 3.14 8.50 -13.55
N ILE A 105 2.70 7.90 -12.44
CA ILE A 105 1.39 8.15 -11.82
C ILE A 105 1.64 8.92 -10.53
N LEU A 106 0.98 10.07 -10.38
CA LEU A 106 1.09 10.93 -9.20
C LEU A 106 -0.26 11.03 -8.52
N TYR A 107 -0.28 10.84 -7.20
CA TYR A 107 -1.48 10.90 -6.37
C TYR A 107 -1.21 11.72 -5.10
N ARG A 108 -2.28 12.16 -4.44
CA ARG A 108 -2.21 13.06 -3.28
C ARG A 108 -1.91 12.32 -1.98
N SER A 109 -2.50 11.15 -1.79
CA SER A 109 -2.36 10.32 -0.58
C SER A 109 -1.96 8.89 -0.93
N ASN A 110 -1.18 8.26 -0.05
CA ASN A 110 -0.78 6.86 -0.19
C ASN A 110 -1.96 5.87 -0.20
N ALA A 111 -3.12 6.25 0.35
CA ALA A 111 -4.33 5.43 0.25
C ALA A 111 -4.79 5.23 -1.20
N GLN A 112 -4.63 6.24 -2.06
CA GLN A 112 -5.04 6.19 -3.48
C GLN A 112 -4.21 5.20 -4.31
N SER A 113 -2.98 4.89 -3.86
CA SER A 113 -2.10 3.96 -4.57
C SER A 113 -2.74 2.57 -4.71
N ARG A 114 -3.56 2.14 -3.76
CA ARG A 114 -4.08 0.77 -3.68
C ARG A 114 -4.88 0.35 -4.92
N VAL A 115 -5.87 1.13 -5.32
CA VAL A 115 -6.77 0.79 -6.45
C VAL A 115 -5.97 0.76 -7.76
N ILE A 116 -5.01 1.68 -7.90
CA ILE A 116 -4.12 1.77 -9.05
C ILE A 116 -3.14 0.59 -9.08
N GLU A 117 -2.50 0.26 -7.96
CA GLU A 117 -1.62 -0.89 -7.81
C GLU A 117 -2.34 -2.20 -8.17
N HIS A 118 -3.58 -2.36 -7.68
CA HIS A 118 -4.41 -3.52 -8.00
C HIS A 118 -4.68 -3.62 -9.50
N ALA A 119 -5.16 -2.55 -10.13
CA ALA A 119 -5.46 -2.54 -11.56
C ALA A 119 -4.22 -2.84 -12.41
N LEU A 120 -3.05 -2.27 -12.06
CA LEU A 120 -1.78 -2.54 -12.73
C LEU A 120 -1.35 -4.00 -12.56
N PHE A 121 -1.45 -4.53 -11.34
CA PHE A 121 -1.09 -5.92 -11.02
C PHE A 121 -1.96 -6.91 -11.80
N SER A 122 -3.29 -6.79 -11.69
CA SER A 122 -4.26 -7.66 -12.38
C SER A 122 -4.15 -7.55 -13.90
N SER A 123 -3.67 -6.41 -14.40
CA SER A 123 -3.42 -6.19 -15.83
C SER A 123 -2.06 -6.67 -16.33
N GLY A 124 -1.23 -7.24 -15.44
CA GLY A 124 0.11 -7.74 -15.77
C GLY A 124 1.12 -6.63 -16.09
N ILE A 125 0.90 -5.40 -15.62
CA ILE A 125 1.76 -4.25 -15.90
C ILE A 125 2.78 -4.08 -14.76
N PRO A 126 4.10 -4.26 -15.01
CA PRO A 126 5.11 -4.05 -13.99
C PRO A 126 5.17 -2.60 -13.53
N TYR A 127 5.16 -2.38 -12.21
CA TYR A 127 5.20 -1.04 -11.62
C TYR A 127 6.16 -0.95 -10.43
N ARG A 128 6.53 0.30 -10.10
CA ARG A 128 7.37 0.64 -8.94
C ARG A 128 6.73 1.81 -8.18
N VAL A 129 6.62 1.64 -6.85
CA VAL A 129 6.13 2.68 -5.93
C VAL A 129 7.34 3.40 -5.34
N TYR A 130 7.29 4.73 -5.29
CA TYR A 130 8.31 5.58 -4.66
C TYR A 130 7.74 6.25 -3.41
N GLY A 131 8.52 6.31 -2.33
CA GLY A 131 8.11 6.97 -1.07
C GLY A 131 7.30 6.11 -0.10
N GLY A 132 7.17 4.80 -0.36
CA GLY A 132 6.52 3.83 0.54
C GLY A 132 6.74 2.39 0.08
N LEU A 133 6.38 1.42 0.94
CA LEU A 133 6.29 0.01 0.54
C LEU A 133 5.02 -0.20 -0.30
N ARG A 134 5.07 -1.13 -1.28
CA ARG A 134 3.85 -1.60 -1.98
C ARG A 134 2.81 -2.02 -0.95
N PHE A 135 1.52 -1.87 -1.25
CA PHE A 135 0.46 -2.18 -0.29
C PHE A 135 0.63 -3.58 0.35
N PHE A 136 0.84 -4.62 -0.46
CA PHE A 136 1.06 -6.00 0.01
C PHE A 136 2.44 -6.25 0.65
N GLU A 137 3.36 -5.29 0.56
CA GLU A 137 4.67 -5.37 1.18
C GLU A 137 4.70 -4.82 2.60
N ARG A 138 3.69 -4.06 3.01
CA ARG A 138 3.54 -3.46 4.34
C ARG A 138 3.44 -4.55 5.42
N ALA A 139 4.01 -4.30 6.60
CA ALA A 139 4.15 -5.31 7.64
C ALA A 139 2.78 -5.80 8.17
N GLU A 140 1.88 -4.87 8.46
CA GLU A 140 0.52 -5.16 8.92
C GLU A 140 -0.28 -5.98 7.91
N VAL A 141 -0.18 -5.66 6.61
CA VAL A 141 -0.81 -6.42 5.53
C VAL A 141 -0.20 -7.82 5.44
N LYS A 142 1.13 -7.94 5.50
CA LYS A 142 1.83 -9.23 5.53
C LYS A 142 1.49 -10.10 6.74
N HIS A 143 1.22 -9.50 7.90
CA HIS A 143 0.76 -10.22 9.08
C HIS A 143 -0.67 -10.75 8.88
N ALA A 144 -1.59 -9.90 8.42
CA ALA A 144 -2.96 -10.32 8.13
C ALA A 144 -3.00 -11.45 7.09
N LEU A 145 -2.25 -11.32 5.99
CA LEU A 145 -2.13 -12.35 4.97
C LEU A 145 -1.54 -13.66 5.52
N ALA A 146 -0.55 -13.60 6.40
CA ALA A 146 0.01 -14.81 7.01
C ALA A 146 -1.01 -15.53 7.90
N TYR A 147 -1.88 -14.83 8.63
CA TYR A 147 -2.98 -15.47 9.35
C TYR A 147 -3.97 -16.16 8.41
N LEU A 148 -4.38 -15.47 7.32
CA LEU A 148 -5.28 -16.03 6.32
C LEU A 148 -4.67 -17.28 5.66
N GLN A 149 -3.38 -17.24 5.33
CA GLN A 149 -2.64 -18.38 4.78
C GLN A 149 -2.56 -19.56 5.76
N LEU A 150 -2.45 -19.33 7.06
CA LEU A 150 -2.45 -20.40 8.07
C LEU A 150 -3.82 -21.02 8.29
N ILE A 151 -4.89 -20.23 8.16
CA ILE A 151 -6.27 -20.74 8.24
C ILE A 151 -6.56 -21.69 7.08
N GLU A 152 -6.06 -21.36 5.88
CA GLU A 152 -6.20 -22.21 4.69
C GLU A 152 -5.23 -23.40 4.72
N ASN A 153 -3.95 -23.14 4.97
CA ASN A 153 -2.89 -24.13 5.02
C ASN A 153 -2.09 -24.05 6.35
N PRO A 154 -2.46 -24.86 7.36
CA PRO A 154 -1.75 -24.92 8.63
C PRO A 154 -0.28 -25.34 8.54
N ARG A 155 0.13 -25.97 7.42
CA ARG A 155 1.51 -26.44 7.19
C ARG A 155 2.41 -25.37 6.56
N ASN A 156 1.93 -24.12 6.43
CA ASN A 156 2.73 -23.03 5.89
C ASN A 156 3.70 -22.48 6.95
N ASP A 157 4.91 -23.05 7.00
CA ASP A 157 5.94 -22.68 7.97
C ASP A 157 6.40 -21.22 7.86
N ALA A 158 6.39 -20.65 6.64
CA ALA A 158 6.76 -19.25 6.42
C ALA A 158 5.73 -18.29 7.04
N ALA A 159 4.44 -18.58 6.85
CA ALA A 159 3.37 -17.84 7.49
C ALA A 159 3.39 -18.05 9.01
N PHE A 160 3.59 -19.29 9.47
CA PHE A 160 3.70 -19.64 10.88
C PHE A 160 4.78 -18.82 11.60
N GLY A 161 6.02 -18.88 11.09
CA GLY A 161 7.15 -18.17 11.68
C GLY A 161 6.97 -16.66 11.74
N ARG A 162 6.20 -16.08 10.81
CA ARG A 162 5.93 -14.64 10.78
C ARG A 162 4.98 -14.20 11.91
N VAL A 163 3.90 -14.94 12.16
CA VAL A 163 2.81 -14.47 13.05
C VAL A 163 2.74 -15.18 14.40
N VAL A 164 3.47 -16.29 14.60
CA VAL A 164 3.44 -17.07 15.85
C VAL A 164 3.64 -16.22 17.10
N ASN A 165 4.54 -15.22 17.06
CA ASN A 165 4.80 -14.30 18.16
C ASN A 165 4.42 -12.84 17.85
N PHE A 166 3.56 -12.61 16.85
CA PHE A 166 3.05 -11.27 16.52
C PHE A 166 1.52 -11.23 16.48
N PRO A 167 0.83 -10.47 17.36
CA PRO A 167 1.35 -9.73 18.51
C PRO A 167 2.08 -10.61 19.54
N THR A 168 2.84 -10.02 20.47
CA THR A 168 3.71 -10.76 21.41
C THR A 168 2.93 -11.75 22.27
N ARG A 169 3.30 -13.04 22.24
CA ARG A 169 2.64 -14.14 22.97
C ARG A 169 3.56 -14.82 24.00
N GLY A 170 4.65 -14.17 24.36
CA GLY A 170 5.67 -14.72 25.25
C GLY A 170 6.45 -15.88 24.65
N ILE A 171 6.53 -15.95 23.31
CA ILE A 171 7.27 -16.96 22.57
C ILE A 171 8.63 -16.36 22.20
N GLY A 172 9.68 -16.70 22.94
CA GLY A 172 11.03 -16.20 22.71
C GLY A 172 11.78 -16.98 21.63
N ALA A 173 12.96 -16.46 21.23
CA ALA A 173 13.83 -17.10 20.23
C ALA A 173 14.15 -18.55 20.56
N LYS A 174 14.48 -18.85 21.83
CA LYS A 174 14.77 -20.22 22.29
C LYS A 174 13.58 -21.18 22.14
N SER A 175 12.35 -20.69 22.31
CA SER A 175 11.15 -21.51 22.10
C SER A 175 10.95 -21.84 20.62
N LEU A 176 11.30 -20.92 19.72
CA LEU A 176 11.25 -21.13 18.28
C LEU A 176 12.36 -22.08 17.80
N GLU A 177 13.56 -21.99 18.35
CA GLU A 177 14.66 -22.93 18.07
C GLU A 177 14.26 -24.36 18.45
N VAL A 178 13.74 -24.55 19.67
CA VAL A 178 13.26 -25.87 20.12
C VAL A 178 12.15 -26.40 19.22
N LEU A 179 11.24 -25.54 18.76
CA LEU A 179 10.19 -25.93 17.82
C LEU A 179 10.76 -26.33 16.45
N GLN A 180 11.73 -25.59 15.93
CA GLN A 180 12.39 -25.89 14.65
C GLN A 180 13.17 -27.22 14.73
N ASP A 181 13.86 -27.46 15.84
CA ASP A 181 14.57 -28.73 16.05
C ASP A 181 13.61 -29.91 16.17
N ALA A 182 12.47 -29.74 16.86
CA ALA A 182 11.41 -30.74 16.89
C ALA A 182 10.84 -31.00 15.49
N ALA A 183 10.54 -29.95 14.72
CA ALA A 183 10.04 -30.09 13.35
C ALA A 183 11.00 -30.88 12.45
N ARG A 184 12.31 -30.62 12.55
CA ARG A 184 13.35 -31.37 11.84
C ARG A 184 13.44 -32.81 12.33
N GLN A 185 13.42 -33.04 13.64
CA GLN A 185 13.55 -34.36 14.24
C GLN A 185 12.40 -35.30 13.85
N TYR A 186 11.17 -34.78 13.84
CA TYR A 186 9.95 -35.54 13.52
C TYR A 186 9.54 -35.43 12.04
N ASN A 187 10.31 -34.70 11.23
CA ASN A 187 10.06 -34.44 9.81
C ASN A 187 8.63 -33.97 9.53
N CYS A 188 8.17 -32.95 10.26
CA CYS A 188 6.82 -32.40 10.19
C CYS A 188 6.85 -30.87 10.10
N SER A 189 5.69 -30.26 9.84
CA SER A 189 5.55 -28.79 9.81
C SER A 189 5.74 -28.19 11.21
N LEU A 190 6.07 -26.89 11.28
CA LEU A 190 6.18 -26.17 12.55
C LEU A 190 4.89 -26.25 13.38
N ALA A 191 3.73 -26.26 12.73
CA ALA A 191 2.45 -26.40 13.42
C ALA A 191 2.27 -27.78 14.06
N GLU A 192 2.63 -28.86 13.36
CA GLU A 192 2.58 -30.23 13.88
C GLU A 192 3.63 -30.46 14.98
N ALA A 193 4.79 -29.80 14.87
CA ALA A 193 5.89 -29.89 15.82
C ALA A 193 5.54 -29.37 17.23
N VAL A 194 4.51 -28.52 17.35
CA VAL A 194 4.06 -27.94 18.63
C VAL A 194 3.73 -29.01 19.67
N ALA A 195 3.19 -30.17 19.24
CA ALA A 195 2.86 -31.27 20.14
C ALA A 195 4.08 -31.87 20.86
N TYR A 196 5.28 -31.69 20.31
CA TYR A 196 6.53 -32.23 20.84
C TYR A 196 7.33 -31.22 21.67
N VAL A 197 6.86 -29.97 21.81
CA VAL A 197 7.55 -28.93 22.58
C VAL A 197 7.06 -28.95 24.04
N PRO A 198 7.91 -29.25 25.03
CA PRO A 198 7.48 -29.31 26.42
C PRO A 198 7.46 -27.94 27.11
N GLY A 199 6.80 -27.88 28.26
CA GLY A 199 6.84 -26.74 29.18
C GLY A 199 6.06 -25.50 28.72
N LYS A 200 6.43 -24.33 29.27
CA LYS A 200 5.74 -23.05 28.99
C LYS A 200 5.72 -22.69 27.50
N ALA A 201 6.80 -23.03 26.78
CA ALA A 201 6.90 -22.81 25.33
C ALA A 201 5.81 -23.59 24.57
N GLY A 202 5.64 -24.88 24.87
CA GLY A 202 4.58 -25.71 24.31
C GLY A 202 3.18 -25.19 24.62
N SER A 203 2.94 -24.73 25.85
CA SER A 203 1.65 -24.15 26.23
C SER A 203 1.30 -22.89 25.43
N SER A 204 2.26 -21.97 25.25
CA SER A 204 2.06 -20.75 24.44
C SER A 204 1.88 -21.06 22.96
N LEU A 205 2.67 -21.98 22.40
CA LEU A 205 2.54 -22.42 21.01
C LEU A 205 1.21 -23.14 20.76
N GLY A 206 0.79 -24.00 21.68
CA GLY A 206 -0.50 -24.68 21.61
C GLY A 206 -1.68 -23.70 21.73
N ALA A 207 -1.54 -22.63 22.52
CA ALA A 207 -2.55 -21.55 22.56
C ALA A 207 -2.66 -20.83 21.20
N PHE A 208 -1.53 -20.61 20.52
CA PHE A 208 -1.53 -20.05 19.17
C PHE A 208 -2.20 -20.99 18.15
N ILE A 209 -1.91 -22.29 18.18
CA ILE A 209 -2.60 -23.27 17.31
C ILE A 209 -4.11 -23.25 17.52
N ARG A 210 -4.57 -23.28 18.78
CA ARG A 210 -6.01 -23.19 19.10
C ARG A 210 -6.65 -21.91 18.58
N LEU A 211 -5.93 -20.79 18.60
CA LEU A 211 -6.40 -19.53 18.02
C LEU A 211 -6.61 -19.65 16.51
N ILE A 212 -5.66 -20.27 15.78
CA ILE A 212 -5.80 -20.51 14.33
C ILE A 212 -6.98 -21.45 14.05
N GLU A 213 -7.11 -22.54 14.81
CA GLU A 213 -8.22 -23.50 14.66
C GLU A 213 -9.58 -22.86 14.94
N GLN A 214 -9.67 -22.02 15.97
CA GLN A 214 -10.87 -21.23 16.27
C GLN A 214 -11.21 -20.31 15.10
N MET A 215 -10.25 -19.53 14.61
CA MET A 215 -10.49 -18.66 13.46
C MET A 215 -10.94 -19.45 12.23
N ARG A 216 -10.33 -20.62 11.99
CA ARG A 216 -10.72 -21.50 10.88
C ARG A 216 -12.14 -22.03 11.02
N ALA A 217 -12.59 -22.37 12.22
CA ALA A 217 -13.94 -22.85 12.47
C ALA A 217 -14.99 -21.75 12.27
N GLU A 218 -14.76 -20.58 12.87
CA GLU A 218 -15.68 -19.44 12.86
C GLU A 218 -15.84 -18.83 11.46
N THR A 219 -14.75 -18.76 10.69
CA THR A 219 -14.75 -18.20 9.33
C THR A 219 -15.30 -19.14 8.27
N SER A 220 -15.65 -20.38 8.62
CA SER A 220 -16.10 -21.41 7.66
C SER A 220 -17.35 -21.03 6.87
N ARG A 221 -18.19 -20.14 7.41
CA ARG A 221 -19.43 -19.64 6.80
C ARG A 221 -19.42 -18.13 6.55
N MET A 222 -18.24 -17.51 6.60
CA MET A 222 -18.07 -16.09 6.37
C MET A 222 -17.67 -15.81 4.91
N THR A 223 -18.06 -14.64 4.42
CA THR A 223 -17.53 -14.09 3.16
C THR A 223 -16.05 -13.77 3.30
N LEU A 224 -15.35 -13.50 2.19
CA LEU A 224 -13.93 -13.13 2.25
C LEU A 224 -13.70 -11.86 3.08
N ALA A 225 -14.49 -10.81 2.86
CA ALA A 225 -14.38 -9.56 3.61
C ALA A 225 -14.61 -9.76 5.12
N GLN A 226 -15.66 -10.49 5.49
CA GLN A 226 -15.93 -10.85 6.89
C GLN A 226 -14.82 -11.72 7.49
N THR A 227 -14.23 -12.62 6.70
CA THR A 227 -13.10 -13.45 7.13
C THR A 227 -11.89 -12.58 7.44
N VAL A 228 -11.52 -11.65 6.56
CA VAL A 228 -10.40 -10.71 6.79
C VAL A 228 -10.66 -9.86 8.03
N GLU A 229 -11.86 -9.30 8.17
CA GLU A 229 -12.25 -8.49 9.33
C GLU A 229 -12.20 -9.31 10.63
N TYR A 230 -12.77 -10.51 10.63
CA TYR A 230 -12.76 -11.38 11.80
C TYR A 230 -11.34 -11.78 12.21
N VAL A 231 -10.47 -12.10 11.25
CA VAL A 231 -9.10 -12.54 11.49
C VAL A 231 -8.23 -11.40 12.01
N THR A 232 -8.33 -10.21 11.42
CA THR A 232 -7.55 -9.03 11.85
C THR A 232 -7.91 -8.60 13.28
N ASN A 233 -9.19 -8.72 13.66
CA ASN A 233 -9.64 -8.46 15.03
C ASN A 233 -9.23 -9.59 16.01
N THR A 234 -9.60 -10.84 15.72
CA THR A 234 -9.41 -11.99 16.62
C THR A 234 -7.93 -12.35 16.85
N SER A 235 -7.07 -12.10 15.85
CA SER A 235 -5.62 -12.28 15.99
C SER A 235 -4.97 -11.29 16.97
N GLY A 236 -5.67 -10.21 17.33
CA GLY A 236 -5.17 -9.12 18.16
C GLY A 236 -4.34 -8.08 17.39
N LEU A 237 -4.25 -8.16 16.05
CA LEU A 237 -3.52 -7.17 15.25
C LEU A 237 -4.09 -5.77 15.42
N MET A 238 -5.41 -5.64 15.36
CA MET A 238 -6.10 -4.35 15.53
C MET A 238 -5.81 -3.74 16.91
N THR A 239 -5.96 -4.53 17.98
CA THR A 239 -5.66 -4.09 19.35
C THR A 239 -4.19 -3.74 19.54
N HIS A 240 -3.28 -4.50 18.95
CA HIS A 240 -1.86 -4.23 19.02
C HIS A 240 -1.52 -2.86 18.39
N TYR A 241 -2.00 -2.61 17.17
CA TYR A 241 -1.74 -1.35 16.49
C TYR A 241 -2.44 -0.16 17.17
N GLN A 242 -3.60 -0.34 17.80
CA GLN A 242 -4.25 0.74 18.58
C GLN A 242 -3.37 1.29 19.70
N THR A 243 -2.44 0.49 20.23
CA THR A 243 -1.52 0.91 21.30
C THR A 243 -0.24 1.58 20.78
N GLU A 244 -0.01 1.59 19.47
CA GLU A 244 1.18 2.20 18.85
C GLU A 244 0.95 3.68 18.49
N LYS A 245 2.02 4.48 18.59
CA LYS A 245 1.99 5.92 18.29
C LYS A 245 1.66 6.22 16.81
N GLU A 246 2.05 5.34 15.89
CA GLU A 246 1.74 5.38 14.45
C GLU A 246 0.70 4.30 14.07
N GLY A 247 -0.09 3.86 15.05
CA GLY A 247 -1.04 2.77 14.91
C GLY A 247 -2.19 3.04 13.96
N GLN A 248 -2.61 4.31 13.87
CA GLN A 248 -3.77 4.72 13.09
C GLN A 248 -3.59 4.41 11.60
N ASP A 249 -2.45 4.77 11.01
CA ASP A 249 -2.13 4.47 9.60
C ASP A 249 -2.13 2.96 9.31
N ARG A 250 -1.67 2.14 10.27
CA ARG A 250 -1.66 0.68 10.12
C ARG A 250 -3.06 0.08 10.21
N ILE A 251 -3.90 0.62 11.10
CA ILE A 251 -5.30 0.24 11.23
C ILE A 251 -6.06 0.57 9.94
N GLU A 252 -5.83 1.75 9.38
CA GLU A 252 -6.40 2.14 8.08
C GLU A 252 -5.96 1.16 6.98
N ASN A 253 -4.68 0.76 6.95
CA ASN A 253 -4.20 -0.25 5.98
C ASN A 253 -4.89 -1.62 6.15
N LEU A 254 -5.21 -2.04 7.38
CA LEU A 254 -5.95 -3.27 7.64
C LEU A 254 -7.42 -3.17 7.24
N GLN A 255 -8.07 -2.02 7.48
CA GLN A 255 -9.43 -1.76 7.01
C GLN A 255 -9.48 -1.75 5.48
N GLU A 256 -8.46 -1.19 4.84
CA GLU A 256 -8.34 -1.22 3.38
C GLU A 256 -8.17 -2.64 2.83
N LEU A 257 -7.56 -3.56 3.58
CA LEU A 257 -7.50 -4.97 3.19
C LEU A 257 -8.90 -5.62 3.18
N VAL A 258 -9.81 -5.23 4.08
CA VAL A 258 -11.21 -5.69 4.10
C VAL A 258 -11.95 -5.18 2.86
N THR A 259 -11.79 -3.89 2.54
CA THR A 259 -12.34 -3.29 1.33
C THR A 259 -11.79 -3.98 0.07
N ALA A 260 -10.53 -4.43 0.08
CA ALA A 260 -9.93 -5.20 -1.02
C ALA A 260 -10.56 -6.56 -1.23
N ALA A 261 -10.78 -7.28 -0.13
CA ALA A 261 -11.48 -8.55 -0.18
C ALA A 261 -12.88 -8.42 -0.77
N GLN A 262 -13.62 -7.34 -0.43
CA GLN A 262 -14.96 -7.11 -0.97
C GLN A 262 -14.93 -6.80 -2.48
N ALA A 263 -14.02 -5.93 -2.92
CA ALA A 263 -13.87 -5.58 -4.34
C ALA A 263 -13.49 -6.80 -5.20
N PHE A 264 -12.56 -7.63 -4.71
CA PHE A 264 -12.11 -8.84 -5.40
C PHE A 264 -13.25 -9.82 -5.69
N VAL A 265 -14.15 -10.05 -4.71
CA VAL A 265 -15.31 -10.93 -4.89
C VAL A 265 -16.22 -10.45 -6.01
N VAL A 266 -16.45 -9.13 -6.09
CA VAL A 266 -17.28 -8.51 -7.13
C VAL A 266 -16.61 -8.60 -8.51
N GLU A 267 -15.32 -8.33 -8.59
CA GLU A 267 -14.56 -8.34 -9.86
C GLU A 267 -14.45 -9.73 -10.47
N GLU A 268 -14.25 -10.77 -9.65
CA GLU A 268 -14.21 -12.17 -10.11
C GLU A 268 -15.62 -12.75 -10.40
N GLY A 269 -16.67 -11.94 -10.28
CA GLY A 269 -18.04 -12.34 -10.58
C GLY A 269 -18.67 -13.28 -9.55
N TYR A 270 -18.08 -13.37 -8.35
CA TYR A 270 -18.69 -14.08 -7.23
C TYR A 270 -19.78 -13.19 -6.59
N GLY A 271 -20.87 -13.81 -6.13
CA GLY A 271 -21.88 -13.08 -5.35
C GLY A 271 -21.26 -12.54 -4.06
N LEU A 272 -21.73 -11.40 -3.55
CA LEU A 272 -21.24 -10.81 -2.29
C LEU A 272 -21.37 -11.77 -1.08
N GLU A 273 -22.26 -12.77 -1.17
CA GLU A 273 -22.44 -13.84 -0.18
C GLU A 273 -21.51 -15.04 -0.40
N ALA A 274 -20.62 -15.00 -1.40
CA ALA A 274 -19.70 -16.09 -1.67
C ALA A 274 -18.78 -16.32 -0.48
N LEU A 275 -18.81 -17.57 0.00
CA LEU A 275 -17.99 -18.00 1.12
C LEU A 275 -16.51 -17.91 0.73
N GLY A 276 -15.68 -17.38 1.64
CA GLY A 276 -14.24 -17.23 1.38
C GLY A 276 -13.57 -18.54 0.95
N ARG A 277 -14.02 -19.68 1.49
CA ARG A 277 -13.50 -21.03 1.15
C ARG A 277 -13.88 -21.53 -0.24
N MET A 278 -14.86 -20.91 -0.92
CA MET A 278 -15.25 -21.28 -2.28
C MET A 278 -14.42 -20.56 -3.35
N LEU A 279 -13.59 -19.60 -2.94
CA LEU A 279 -12.69 -18.88 -3.83
C LEU A 279 -11.43 -19.72 -4.08
N PRO A 280 -10.93 -19.79 -5.33
CA PRO A 280 -9.73 -20.55 -5.64
C PRO A 280 -8.51 -19.96 -4.93
N ALA A 281 -7.81 -20.79 -4.14
CA ALA A 281 -6.61 -20.38 -3.40
C ALA A 281 -5.35 -20.20 -4.27
N ASN A 282 -5.41 -20.61 -5.55
CA ASN A 282 -4.31 -20.53 -6.51
C ASN A 282 -4.84 -20.15 -7.89
N ARG A 283 -4.39 -19.00 -8.39
CA ARG A 283 -4.11 -18.78 -9.81
C ARG A 283 -2.72 -18.15 -9.85
N ASP A 284 -1.79 -18.92 -10.42
CA ASP A 284 -0.37 -18.66 -10.72
C ASP A 284 0.25 -17.33 -10.28
#